data_AF-A0AAC8Q1F3-F1
#
_entry.id   AF-A0AAC8Q1F3-F1
#
_cell.length_a   1.000
_cell.length_b   1.000
_cell.length_c   1.000
_cell.angle_alpha   90.00
_cell.angle_beta   90.00
_cell.angle_gamma   90.00
#
_symmetry.space_group_name_H-M   'P 1'
#
loop_
_entity.id
_entity.type
_entity.pdbx_description
1 polymer ?
#
loop_
_entity_poly.entity_id
_entity_poly.type
_entity_poly.pdbx_seq_one_letter_code
_entity_poly.pdbx_strand_id
1 'polypeptide(L)'
;MKEFTSWALCFALGGLGGSALLQQPAPAAPVAAPSTQPNIQCIGGMESGLKLELSPEAYRVGRDGHSLELRPTLTSRLGEPVRAMYAFRLTDDVGNIVQDTRYSPAVRLMAGEQGTAEPLLIPAGLADGFYRGTVQVAASGGRTQVSELVQVFVEVRGGEVQLLEGDDWHMRSRSNQGVMR
;
A
#
# COMPACT_ATOMS: atom_id res chain seq x y z
N MET A 1 -8.36 -4.89 51.21
CA MET A 1 -9.53 -4.83 52.12
C MET A 1 -10.72 -4.31 51.31
N LYS A 2 -11.78 -5.14 51.18
CA LYS A 2 -13.21 -4.84 50.89
C LYS A 2 -13.49 -3.95 49.65
N GLU A 3 -13.92 -4.43 48.49
CA GLU A 3 -15.21 -5.07 48.12
C GLU A 3 -16.46 -4.47 48.80
N PHE A 4 -17.38 -3.90 48.01
CA PHE A 4 -18.84 -4.14 48.00
C PHE A 4 -19.42 -3.53 46.69
N THR A 5 -19.87 -4.31 45.69
CA THR A 5 -21.20 -4.95 45.51
C THR A 5 -22.29 -3.90 45.15
N SER A 6 -22.77 -3.78 43.90
CA SER A 6 -23.71 -4.63 43.13
C SER A 6 -25.20 -4.26 43.32
N TRP A 7 -25.94 -4.41 42.21
CA TRP A 7 -27.39 -4.70 42.07
C TRP A 7 -28.36 -3.49 42.09
N ALA A 8 -29.47 -3.48 41.36
CA ALA A 8 -30.06 -4.39 40.38
C ALA A 8 -31.21 -3.68 39.65
N LEU A 9 -31.67 -4.34 38.57
CA LEU A 9 -32.92 -4.14 37.85
C LEU A 9 -34.15 -3.95 38.75
N CYS A 10 -35.13 -3.20 38.24
CA CYS A 10 -36.55 -3.48 38.47
C CYS A 10 -37.34 -3.34 37.15
N PHE A 11 -37.94 -4.45 36.73
CA PHE A 11 -39.08 -4.51 35.81
C PHE A 11 -40.34 -4.02 36.52
N ALA A 12 -41.27 -3.37 35.80
CA ALA A 12 -42.69 -3.38 36.15
C ALA A 12 -43.57 -3.22 34.91
N LEU A 13 -44.52 -4.16 34.80
CA LEU A 13 -45.62 -4.22 33.84
C LEU A 13 -46.76 -3.25 34.23
N GLY A 14 -47.44 -2.74 33.20
CA GLY A 14 -48.91 -2.79 33.09
C GLY A 14 -49.77 -1.69 33.75
N GLY A 15 -50.58 -1.03 32.92
CA GLY A 15 -52.03 -0.93 33.19
C GLY A 15 -52.67 0.45 33.38
N LEU A 16 -53.29 0.94 32.29
CA LEU A 16 -54.60 1.62 32.20
C LEU A 16 -54.85 2.97 32.92
N GLY A 17 -55.04 4.03 32.10
CA GLY A 17 -55.70 5.26 32.53
C GLY A 17 -55.85 6.30 31.41
N GLY A 18 -57.05 6.37 30.82
CA GLY A 18 -57.75 7.59 30.35
C GLY A 18 -57.03 8.68 29.53
N SER A 19 -57.43 8.77 28.26
CA SER A 19 -57.79 10.01 27.51
C SER A 19 -56.93 11.27 27.62
N ALA A 20 -56.17 11.58 26.55
CA ALA A 20 -56.22 12.89 25.89
C ALA A 20 -55.57 12.79 24.50
N LEU A 21 -56.32 13.23 23.48
CA LEU A 21 -55.87 13.46 22.12
C LEU A 21 -54.77 14.52 22.08
N LEU A 22 -53.57 14.13 21.66
CA LEU A 22 -52.65 14.99 20.93
C LEU A 22 -52.12 14.18 19.75
N GLN A 23 -52.65 14.43 18.56
CA GLN A 23 -52.01 14.02 17.31
C GLN A 23 -50.70 14.81 17.21
N GLN A 24 -49.65 14.20 17.75
CA GLN A 24 -48.28 14.63 17.55
C GLN A 24 -47.98 14.44 16.05
N PRO A 25 -47.62 15.50 15.29
CA PRO A 25 -47.19 15.29 13.92
C PRO A 25 -45.96 14.37 13.96
N ALA A 26 -46.02 13.27 13.18
CA ALA A 26 -44.92 12.33 13.08
C ALA A 26 -43.63 13.10 12.74
N PRO A 27 -42.50 12.84 13.42
CA PRO A 27 -41.23 13.36 12.96
C PRO A 27 -41.01 12.80 11.54
N ALA A 28 -40.98 13.70 10.56
CA ALA A 28 -40.62 13.35 9.20
C ALA A 28 -39.29 12.59 9.26
N ALA A 29 -39.28 11.37 8.73
CA ALA A 29 -38.05 10.60 8.62
C ALA A 29 -36.98 11.47 7.96
N PRO A 30 -35.72 11.46 8.46
CA PRO A 30 -34.66 12.18 7.78
C PRO A 30 -34.58 11.63 6.36
N VAL A 31 -34.95 12.45 5.39
CA VAL A 31 -34.70 12.17 3.98
C VAL A 31 -33.18 12.06 3.89
N ALA A 32 -32.69 10.85 3.66
CA ALA A 32 -31.28 10.62 3.41
C ALA A 32 -30.89 11.51 2.23
N ALA A 33 -30.14 12.58 2.52
CA ALA A 33 -29.51 13.37 1.49
C ALA A 33 -28.64 12.38 0.70
N PRO A 34 -28.71 12.36 -0.65
CA PRO A 34 -27.74 11.63 -1.42
C PRO A 34 -26.37 12.17 -1.00
N SER A 35 -25.58 11.32 -0.35
CA SER A 35 -24.17 11.58 -0.17
C SER A 35 -23.57 11.54 -1.57
N THR A 36 -23.52 12.69 -2.23
CA THR A 36 -22.47 12.96 -3.19
C THR A 36 -21.17 12.80 -2.42
N GLN A 37 -20.66 11.57 -2.41
CA GLN A 37 -19.24 11.35 -2.18
C GLN A 37 -18.53 12.37 -3.07
N PRO A 38 -17.61 13.18 -2.54
CA PRO A 38 -16.74 13.94 -3.42
C PRO A 38 -16.04 12.89 -4.27
N ASN A 39 -16.46 12.80 -5.53
CA ASN A 39 -15.71 12.11 -6.55
C ASN A 39 -14.45 12.97 -6.66
N ILE A 40 -13.43 12.65 -5.87
CA ILE A 40 -12.10 13.20 -6.04
C ILE A 40 -11.59 12.55 -7.33
N GLN A 41 -12.13 13.02 -8.46
CA GLN A 41 -11.42 12.98 -9.71
C GLN A 41 -10.22 13.88 -9.49
N CYS A 42 -9.08 13.26 -9.21
CA CYS A 42 -7.80 13.91 -9.39
C CYS A 42 -7.71 14.32 -10.87
N ILE A 43 -8.15 15.53 -11.18
CA ILE A 43 -7.92 16.16 -12.47
C ILE A 43 -6.42 16.42 -12.55
N GLY A 44 -5.73 15.67 -13.42
CA GLY A 44 -4.40 16.04 -13.90
C GLY A 44 -3.21 15.25 -13.36
N GLY A 45 -3.32 13.93 -13.19
CA GLY A 45 -2.15 13.07 -13.32
C GLY A 45 -2.16 12.46 -14.71
N MET A 46 -1.28 12.88 -15.62
CA MET A 46 -1.05 12.09 -16.84
C MET A 46 -0.55 10.72 -16.36
N GLU A 47 -1.33 9.65 -16.56
CA GLU A 47 -0.82 8.31 -16.33
C GLU A 47 0.47 8.17 -17.14
N SER A 48 1.55 7.75 -16.48
CA SER A 48 2.83 7.55 -17.15
C SER A 48 2.63 6.61 -18.34
N GLY A 49 3.24 6.93 -19.48
CA GLY A 49 3.21 6.08 -20.66
C GLY A 49 3.87 4.72 -20.43
N LEU A 50 4.61 4.58 -19.33
CA LEU A 50 5.14 3.32 -18.80
C LEU A 50 4.56 3.12 -17.40
N LYS A 51 4.08 1.91 -17.12
CA LYS A 51 3.62 1.49 -15.78
C LYS A 51 4.43 0.30 -15.30
N LEU A 52 4.85 0.33 -14.04
CA LEU A 52 5.48 -0.79 -13.34
C LEU A 52 4.59 -1.20 -12.17
N GLU A 53 4.29 -2.50 -12.09
CA GLU A 53 3.63 -3.11 -10.95
C GLU A 53 4.55 -4.16 -10.34
N LEU A 54 4.59 -4.23 -9.01
CA LEU A 54 5.34 -5.23 -8.26
C LEU A 54 4.34 -6.12 -7.53
N SER A 55 4.44 -7.43 -7.73
CA SER A 55 3.60 -8.40 -7.03
C SER A 55 4.45 -9.39 -6.25
N PRO A 56 4.11 -9.72 -4.99
CA PRO A 56 4.80 -10.79 -4.28
C PRO A 56 4.55 -12.12 -5.00
N GLU A 57 5.62 -12.82 -5.31
CA GLU A 57 5.57 -14.11 -6.01
C GLU A 57 5.86 -15.26 -5.06
N ALA A 58 6.89 -15.14 -4.23
CA ALA A 58 7.30 -16.19 -3.31
C ALA A 58 7.88 -15.64 -2.01
N TYR A 59 7.48 -16.25 -0.90
CA TYR A 59 8.13 -16.11 0.40
C TYR A 59 8.90 -17.40 0.67
N ARG A 60 10.22 -17.29 0.84
CA ARG A 60 11.08 -18.45 1.09
C ARG A 60 11.65 -18.38 2.49
N VAL A 61 11.60 -19.49 3.21
CA VAL A 61 12.13 -19.62 4.57
C VAL A 61 13.44 -20.37 4.50
N GLY A 62 14.51 -19.74 4.97
CA GLY A 62 15.85 -20.32 5.06
C GLY A 62 16.39 -20.32 6.49
N ARG A 63 17.60 -20.85 6.66
CA ARG A 63 18.31 -20.79 7.95
C ARG A 63 18.62 -19.36 8.39
N ASP A 64 18.80 -18.47 7.43
CA ASP A 64 19.15 -17.07 7.66
C ASP A 64 17.92 -16.15 7.75
N GLY A 65 16.71 -16.71 7.86
CA GLY A 65 15.45 -15.96 7.88
C GLY A 65 14.69 -16.04 6.54
N HIS A 66 13.76 -15.11 6.34
CA HIS A 66 12.86 -15.12 5.19
C HIS A 66 13.39 -14.23 4.06
N SER A 67 13.21 -14.65 2.82
CA SER A 67 13.40 -13.83 1.63
C SER A 67 12.08 -13.65 0.89
N LEU A 68 11.93 -12.54 0.19
CA LEU A 68 10.75 -12.24 -0.63
C LEU A 68 11.15 -11.99 -2.08
N GLU A 69 10.52 -12.72 -2.99
CA GLU A 69 10.63 -12.49 -4.43
C GLU A 69 9.44 -11.66 -4.93
N LEU A 70 9.74 -10.56 -5.61
CA LEU A 70 8.76 -9.66 -6.22
C LEU A 70 8.84 -9.81 -7.75
N ARG A 71 7.71 -10.07 -8.39
CA ARG A 71 7.58 -10.09 -9.85
C ARG A 71 7.27 -8.69 -10.38
N PRO A 72 8.13 -8.10 -11.22
CA PRO A 72 7.84 -6.85 -11.89
C PRO A 72 7.06 -7.10 -13.19
N THR A 73 5.94 -6.39 -13.34
CA THR A 73 5.13 -6.36 -14.57
C THR A 73 5.20 -4.97 -15.16
N LEU A 74 5.73 -4.88 -16.38
CA LEU A 74 5.86 -3.63 -17.11
C LEU A 74 4.75 -3.52 -18.15
N THR A 75 4.02 -2.41 -18.18
CA THR A 75 3.03 -2.11 -19.22
C THR A 75 3.45 -0.88 -19.99
N SER A 76 3.57 -1.01 -21.31
CA SER A 76 3.83 0.14 -22.19
C SER A 76 2.55 0.64 -22.82
N ARG A 77 2.25 1.91 -22.62
CA ARG A 77 1.21 2.67 -23.33
C ARG A 77 1.83 3.66 -24.33
N LEU A 78 3.12 3.51 -24.59
CA LEU A 78 3.84 4.31 -25.57
C LEU A 78 3.39 3.85 -26.96
N GLY A 79 3.11 4.81 -27.85
CA GLY A 79 2.66 4.55 -29.23
C GLY A 79 3.73 3.95 -30.15
N GLU A 80 4.85 3.48 -29.60
CA GLU A 80 5.95 2.83 -30.31
C GLU A 80 6.57 1.71 -29.46
N PRO A 81 7.24 0.73 -30.09
CA PRO A 81 8.04 -0.25 -29.36
C PRO A 81 9.18 0.43 -28.60
N VAL A 82 9.38 0.01 -27.35
CA VAL A 82 10.44 0.51 -26.48
C VAL A 82 11.28 -0.60 -25.89
N ARG A 83 12.47 -0.25 -25.42
CA ARG A 83 13.28 -1.11 -24.55
C ARG A 83 13.29 -0.50 -23.17
N ALA A 84 12.86 -1.27 -22.18
CA ALA A 84 12.86 -0.90 -20.78
C ALA A 84 13.99 -1.61 -20.04
N MET A 85 14.64 -0.91 -19.12
CA MET A 85 15.57 -1.47 -18.14
C MET A 85 15.16 -0.96 -16.77
N TYR A 86 15.47 -1.73 -15.73
CA TYR A 86 15.18 -1.33 -14.36
C TYR A 86 16.36 -1.57 -13.44
N ALA A 87 16.43 -0.77 -12.39
CA ALA A 87 17.37 -0.89 -11.29
C ALA A 87 16.57 -1.06 -10.00
N PHE A 88 17.06 -1.87 -9.06
CA PHE A 88 16.42 -2.07 -7.77
C PHE A 88 17.41 -1.77 -6.66
N ARG A 89 17.02 -0.91 -5.72
CA ARG A 89 17.80 -0.59 -4.53
C ARG A 89 16.95 -0.79 -3.29
N LEU A 90 17.46 -1.55 -2.32
CA LEU A 90 16.87 -1.70 -1.00
C LEU A 90 17.69 -0.88 -0.01
N THR A 91 17.02 -0.01 0.73
CA THR A 91 17.62 0.80 1.80
C THR A 91 16.93 0.55 3.12
N ASP A 92 17.65 0.60 4.24
CA ASP A 92 17.03 0.66 5.57
C ASP A 92 16.35 2.02 5.83
N ASP A 93 15.66 2.14 6.96
CA ASP A 93 14.95 3.35 7.39
C ASP A 93 15.86 4.50 7.84
N VAL A 94 17.17 4.26 7.89
CA VAL A 94 18.20 5.27 8.17
C VAL A 94 18.87 5.77 6.88
N GLY A 95 18.64 5.07 5.76
CA GLY A 95 19.15 5.40 4.44
C GLY A 95 20.38 4.62 4.01
N ASN A 96 20.83 3.62 4.78
CA ASN A 96 21.91 2.74 4.35
C ASN A 96 21.43 1.82 3.24
N ILE A 97 22.26 1.64 2.22
CA ILE A 97 21.99 0.72 1.12
C ILE A 97 22.34 -0.70 1.58
N VAL A 98 21.34 -1.59 1.59
CA VAL A 98 21.53 -3.01 1.93
C VAL A 98 21.61 -3.90 0.69
N GLN A 99 21.00 -3.47 -0.42
CA GLN A 99 21.14 -4.13 -1.73
C GLN A 99 21.04 -3.10 -2.85
N ASP A 100 21.87 -3.23 -3.87
CA ASP A 100 21.85 -2.39 -5.07
C ASP A 100 22.07 -3.24 -6.32
N THR A 101 20.98 -3.52 -7.04
CA THR A 101 20.98 -4.15 -8.34
C THR A 101 21.07 -3.06 -9.41
N ARG A 102 22.25 -2.91 -10.03
CA ARG A 102 22.55 -1.80 -10.93
C ARG A 102 21.60 -1.71 -12.12
N TYR A 103 21.45 -2.78 -12.91
CA TYR A 103 20.57 -2.80 -14.09
C TYR A 103 20.14 -4.22 -14.46
N SER A 104 18.90 -4.37 -14.89
CA SER A 104 18.36 -5.59 -15.46
C SER A 104 18.69 -5.74 -16.96
N PRO A 105 18.55 -6.95 -17.53
CA PRO A 105 18.45 -7.12 -18.97
C PRO A 105 17.32 -6.28 -19.55
N ALA A 106 17.51 -5.79 -20.79
CA ALA A 106 16.51 -4.99 -21.46
C ALA A 106 15.26 -5.82 -21.82
N VAL A 107 14.09 -5.36 -21.38
CA VAL A 107 12.78 -5.91 -21.74
C VAL A 107 12.26 -5.14 -22.95
N ARG A 108 11.92 -5.85 -24.03
CA ARG A 108 11.25 -5.23 -25.18
C ARG A 108 9.75 -5.19 -24.90
N LEU A 109 9.15 -4.01 -25.04
CA LEU A 109 7.71 -3.79 -24.89
C LEU A 109 7.18 -3.24 -26.21
N MET A 110 6.14 -3.89 -26.77
CA MET A 110 5.40 -3.29 -27.88
C MET A 110 4.33 -2.34 -27.33
N ALA A 111 3.74 -1.53 -28.22
CA ALA A 111 2.69 -0.61 -27.84
C ALA A 111 1.46 -1.36 -27.30
N GLY A 112 1.02 -1.03 -26.09
CA GLY A 112 -0.12 -1.65 -25.42
C GLY A 112 0.16 -3.03 -24.82
N GLU A 113 1.40 -3.52 -24.90
CA GLU A 113 1.75 -4.84 -24.37
C GLU A 113 2.28 -4.77 -22.93
N GLN A 114 2.11 -5.90 -22.25
CA GLN A 114 2.77 -6.20 -20.98
C GLN A 114 4.01 -7.04 -21.22
N GLY A 115 5.08 -6.72 -20.51
CA GLY A 115 6.27 -7.55 -20.41
C GLY A 115 6.50 -7.96 -18.97
N THR A 116 6.90 -9.21 -18.77
CA THR A 116 7.34 -9.68 -17.46
C THR A 116 8.85 -9.57 -17.37
N ALA A 117 9.31 -9.05 -16.24
CA ALA A 117 10.73 -8.88 -15.93
C ALA A 117 11.25 -10.02 -15.04
N GLU A 118 12.57 -10.08 -14.87
CA GLU A 118 13.19 -10.98 -13.91
C GLU A 118 12.75 -10.64 -12.47
N PRO A 119 12.53 -11.63 -11.60
CA PRO A 119 12.17 -11.40 -10.21
C PRO A 119 13.20 -10.52 -9.48
N LEU A 120 12.69 -9.63 -8.63
CA LEU A 120 13.48 -8.86 -7.69
C LEU A 120 13.52 -9.58 -6.35
N LEU A 121 14.71 -9.77 -5.80
CA LEU A 121 14.89 -10.44 -4.52
C LEU A 121 15.09 -9.42 -3.40
N ILE A 122 14.28 -9.54 -2.35
CA ILE A 122 14.56 -9.02 -1.02
C ILE A 122 15.23 -10.16 -0.24
N PRO A 123 16.49 -9.97 0.22
CA PRO A 123 17.31 -11.05 0.71
C PRO A 123 16.87 -11.50 2.11
N ALA A 124 17.22 -12.74 2.46
CA ALA A 124 17.19 -13.19 3.85
C ALA A 124 18.35 -12.57 4.65
N GLY A 125 18.34 -12.73 5.97
CA GLY A 125 19.41 -12.25 6.86
C GLY A 125 19.38 -10.75 7.14
N LEU A 126 18.31 -10.06 6.74
CA LEU A 126 18.10 -8.66 7.11
C LEU A 126 17.87 -8.55 8.62
N ALA A 127 18.44 -7.52 9.23
CA ALA A 127 18.19 -7.20 10.63
C ALA A 127 16.74 -6.71 10.81
N ASP A 128 16.20 -6.88 12.02
CA ASP A 128 14.88 -6.36 12.36
C ASP A 128 14.81 -4.83 12.16
N GLY A 129 13.78 -4.37 11.48
CA GLY A 129 13.64 -2.96 11.12
C GLY A 129 12.76 -2.72 9.90
N PHE A 130 12.78 -1.47 9.43
CA PHE A 130 12.00 -1.04 8.27
C PHE A 130 12.92 -0.80 7.07
N TYR A 131 12.45 -1.17 5.89
CA TYR A 131 13.21 -1.06 4.64
C TYR A 131 12.32 -0.49 3.54
N ARG A 132 12.95 0.22 2.61
CA ARG A 132 12.32 0.75 1.40
C ARG A 132 13.08 0.23 0.18
N GLY A 133 12.39 -0.55 -0.63
CA GLY A 133 12.84 -0.91 -1.97
C GLY A 133 12.42 0.17 -2.96
N THR A 134 13.33 0.57 -3.84
CA THR A 134 13.07 1.52 -4.92
C THR A 134 13.41 0.85 -6.23
N VAL A 135 12.44 0.77 -7.14
CA VAL A 135 12.63 0.31 -8.51
C VAL A 135 12.54 1.50 -9.43
N GLN A 136 13.63 1.82 -10.11
CA GLN A 136 13.64 2.82 -11.16
C GLN A 136 13.61 2.11 -12.50
N VAL A 137 12.60 2.40 -13.32
CA VAL A 137 12.50 1.91 -14.70
C VAL A 137 12.77 3.05 -15.65
N ALA A 138 13.54 2.80 -16.68
CA ALA A 138 13.71 3.71 -17.81
C ALA A 138 13.40 2.95 -19.10
N ALA A 139 12.58 3.54 -19.96
CA ALA A 139 12.28 3.02 -21.28
C ALA A 139 12.66 4.03 -22.36
N SER A 140 13.19 3.51 -23.47
CA SER A 140 13.61 4.31 -24.62
C SER A 140 13.12 3.67 -25.92
N GLY A 141 12.51 4.49 -26.77
CA GLY A 141 12.06 4.17 -28.12
C GLY A 141 12.80 4.99 -29.18
N GLY A 142 12.26 5.04 -30.39
CA GLY A 142 12.83 5.85 -31.46
C GLY A 142 12.65 7.35 -31.23
N ARG A 143 11.57 7.74 -30.55
CA ARG A 143 11.20 9.15 -30.33
C ARG A 143 10.87 9.48 -28.88
N THR A 144 10.71 8.47 -28.03
CA THR A 144 10.26 8.62 -26.65
C THR A 144 11.30 8.13 -25.67
N GLN A 145 11.42 8.85 -24.56
CA GLN A 145 12.13 8.41 -23.36
C GLN A 145 11.24 8.71 -22.17
N VAL A 146 11.07 7.73 -21.29
CA VAL A 146 10.25 7.85 -20.10
C VAL A 146 10.90 7.08 -18.95
N SER A 147 10.71 7.56 -17.73
CA SER A 147 11.14 6.86 -16.53
C SER A 147 10.03 6.84 -15.50
N GLU A 148 10.00 5.78 -14.72
CA GLU A 148 9.06 5.56 -13.64
C GLU A 148 9.83 5.12 -12.38
N LEU A 149 9.30 5.51 -11.22
CA LEU A 149 9.84 5.12 -9.93
C LEU A 149 8.72 4.46 -9.13
N VAL A 150 8.95 3.22 -8.71
CA VAL A 150 8.05 2.48 -7.83
C VAL A 150 8.76 2.19 -6.53
N GLN A 151 8.02 2.26 -5.43
CA GLN A 151 8.53 1.95 -4.10
C GLN A 151 7.79 0.74 -3.53
N VAL A 152 8.52 -0.08 -2.80
CA VAL A 152 7.99 -1.16 -1.98
C VAL A 152 8.47 -0.96 -0.56
N PHE A 153 7.58 -1.19 0.40
CA PHE A 153 7.85 -0.96 1.80
C PHE A 153 7.80 -2.27 2.57
N VAL A 154 8.77 -2.46 3.45
CA VAL A 154 9.00 -3.74 4.12
C VAL A 154 9.30 -3.51 5.58
N GLU A 155 8.81 -4.43 6.41
CA GLU A 155 9.25 -4.60 7.78
C GLU A 155 9.83 -6.00 7.98
N VAL A 156 10.93 -6.08 8.73
CA VAL A 156 11.53 -7.33 9.16
C VAL A 156 11.35 -7.47 10.67
N ARG A 157 10.79 -8.60 11.11
CA ARG A 157 10.55 -8.92 12.53
C ARG A 157 10.91 -10.36 12.83
N GLY A 158 11.86 -10.58 13.72
CA GLY A 158 12.34 -11.93 14.03
C GLY A 158 12.81 -12.70 12.79
N GLY A 159 13.34 -11.99 11.78
CA GLY A 159 13.74 -12.56 10.49
C GLY A 159 12.61 -12.83 9.49
N GLU A 160 11.35 -12.54 9.82
CA GLU A 160 10.22 -12.57 8.87
C GLU A 160 10.14 -11.27 8.06
N VAL A 161 10.00 -11.38 6.73
CA VAL A 161 9.81 -10.24 5.82
C VAL A 161 8.33 -10.03 5.55
N GLN A 162 7.80 -8.85 5.89
CA GLN A 162 6.40 -8.47 5.67
C GLN A 162 6.32 -7.23 4.77
N LEU A 163 5.47 -7.29 3.73
CA LEU A 163 5.12 -6.13 2.93
C LEU A 163 4.21 -5.20 3.71
N LEU A 164 4.45 -3.90 3.58
CA LEU A 164 3.64 -2.85 4.18
C LEU A 164 3.04 -1.95 3.10
N GLU A 165 1.89 -1.37 3.43
CA GLU A 165 1.39 -0.18 2.75
C GLU A 165 2.32 1.01 3.01
N GLY A 166 2.38 1.94 2.05
CA GLY A 166 3.26 3.11 2.16
C GLY A 166 2.97 3.97 3.39
N ASP A 167 1.69 4.21 3.67
CA ASP A 167 1.26 5.01 4.82
C ASP A 167 1.68 4.36 6.15
N ASP A 168 1.54 3.04 6.27
CA ASP A 168 1.96 2.29 7.46
C ASP A 168 3.46 2.39 7.68
N TRP A 169 4.24 2.24 6.61
CA TRP A 169 5.69 2.39 6.68
C TRP A 169 6.08 3.80 7.11
N HIS A 170 5.44 4.82 6.54
CA HIS A 170 5.69 6.21 6.89
C HIS A 170 5.28 6.53 8.34
N MET A 171 4.22 5.95 8.88
CA MET A 171 3.85 6.18 10.28
C MET A 171 4.80 5.49 11.27
N ARG A 172 5.36 4.33 10.90
CA ARG A 172 6.02 3.43 11.85
C ARG A 172 7.55 3.46 11.76
N SER A 173 8.10 3.82 10.61
CA SER A 173 9.55 3.90 10.40
C SER A 173 10.18 5.06 11.18
N ARG A 174 11.45 4.89 11.57
CA ARG A 174 12.17 5.90 12.36
C ARG A 174 12.44 7.19 11.59
N SER A 175 12.50 7.13 10.25
CA SER A 175 12.72 8.31 9.40
C SER A 175 11.68 9.42 9.65
N ASN A 176 10.47 9.06 10.07
CA ASN A 176 9.39 10.01 10.32
C ASN A 176 9.21 10.37 11.80
N GLN A 177 9.80 9.61 12.73
CA GLN A 177 9.79 9.93 14.17
C GLN A 177 10.70 11.13 14.52
N GLY A 178 11.63 11.51 13.64
CA GLY A 178 12.47 12.70 13.79
C GLY A 178 11.81 14.02 13.38
N VAL A 179 10.70 13.99 12.64
CA VAL A 179 10.02 15.19 12.10
C VAL A 179 8.98 15.76 13.07
N MET A 180 8.55 14.98 14.08
CA MET A 180 7.60 15.43 15.12
C MET A 180 8.27 16.08 16.35
N ARG A 181 9.42 16.74 16.20
CA ARG A 181 10.10 17.45 17.30
C ARG A 181 10.19 18.94 17.07
#